data_AF-A0A931MEN0-F1
#
_entry.id   AF-A0A931MEN0-F1
#
_cell.length_a   1.000
_cell.length_b   1.000
_cell.length_c   1.000
_cell.angle_alpha   90.00
_cell.angle_beta   90.00
_cell.angle_gamma   90.00
#
_symmetry.space_group_name_H-M   'P 1'
#
loop_
_entity.id
_entity.type
_entity.pdbx_description
1 polymer ?
#
loop_
_entity_poly.entity_id
_entity_poly.type
_entity_poly.pdbx_seq_one_letter_code
_entity_poly.pdbx_strand_id
1 'polypeptide(L)'
;MEQVTIPADREIYEGEIATYWFEDGILVSYSKSLLRTVENIGRNVALVKKITNSTPVPLLIYLASSPVPDKATRQFSAQQLPVIYKAMAMVSKPGLAKFIMNILFSLKQPPIPMKTFSNGAAAKEWLKQFV
;
A
#
# COMPACT_ATOMS: atom_id res chain seq x y z
N MET A 1 -0.07 0.88 -17.56
CA MET A 1 -0.13 1.29 -16.14
C MET A 1 -0.41 2.76 -16.17
N GLU A 2 -1.28 3.25 -15.29
CA GLU A 2 -1.40 4.70 -15.11
C GLU A 2 0.00 5.27 -14.83
N GLN A 3 0.40 6.29 -15.58
CA GLN A 3 1.66 6.97 -15.33
C GLN A 3 1.49 7.73 -14.00
N VAL A 4 2.17 7.24 -12.97
CA VAL A 4 2.18 7.90 -11.66
C VAL A 4 3.27 8.96 -11.71
N THR A 5 2.86 10.22 -11.65
CA THR A 5 3.79 11.35 -11.54
C THR A 5 4.06 11.60 -10.06
N ILE A 6 5.32 11.39 -9.63
CA ILE A 6 5.74 11.76 -8.28
C ILE A 6 5.74 13.30 -8.20
N PRO A 7 5.06 13.90 -7.22
CA PRO A 7 5.00 15.34 -7.11
C PRO A 7 6.36 15.95 -6.77
N ALA A 8 6.61 17.17 -7.26
CA ALA A 8 7.82 17.95 -6.93
C ALA A 8 7.54 19.09 -5.93
N ASP A 9 6.26 19.30 -5.58
CA ASP A 9 5.75 20.42 -4.78
C ASP A 9 5.53 20.09 -3.30
N ARG A 10 5.82 18.86 -2.88
CA ARG A 10 5.56 18.38 -1.52
C ARG A 10 6.62 17.40 -1.05
N GLU A 11 6.62 17.11 0.25
CA GLU A 11 7.56 16.18 0.85
C GLU A 11 7.36 14.76 0.30
N ILE A 12 8.47 14.17 -0.13
CA ILE A 12 8.56 12.80 -0.65
C ILE A 12 9.38 11.98 0.34
N TYR A 13 8.87 10.80 0.68
CA TYR A 13 9.56 9.84 1.53
C TYR A 13 9.99 8.63 0.72
N GLU A 14 11.30 8.46 0.58
CA GLU A 14 11.89 7.32 -0.10
C GLU A 14 12.07 6.14 0.87
N GLY A 15 11.39 5.03 0.58
CA GLY A 15 11.58 3.75 1.25
C GLY A 15 12.20 2.71 0.32
N GLU A 16 12.65 1.60 0.91
CA GLU A 16 13.19 0.47 0.14
C GLU A 16 12.15 -0.13 -0.80
N ILE A 17 10.93 -0.36 -0.30
CA ILE A 17 9.87 -1.08 -1.04
C ILE A 17 8.88 -0.17 -1.78
N ALA A 18 8.89 1.14 -1.47
CA ALA A 18 8.01 2.11 -2.10
C ALA A 18 8.47 3.55 -1.87
N THR A 19 8.02 4.45 -2.73
CA THR A 19 8.06 5.91 -2.54
C THR A 19 6.70 6.38 -2.02
N TYR A 20 6.69 7.34 -1.09
CA TYR A 20 5.47 7.84 -0.46
C TYR A 20 5.35 9.36 -0.51
N TRP A 21 4.12 9.85 -0.54
CA TRP A 21 3.78 11.25 -0.33
C TRP A 21 2.35 11.37 0.17
N PHE A 22 2.03 12.51 0.78
CA PHE A 22 0.65 12.82 1.16
C PHE A 22 -0.10 13.58 0.07
N GLU A 23 -1.38 13.29 -0.03
CA GLU A 23 -2.30 14.02 -0.88
C GLU A 23 -3.69 13.98 -0.27
N ASP A 24 -4.25 15.14 0.11
CA ASP A 24 -5.60 15.27 0.67
C ASP A 24 -5.88 14.35 1.88
N GLY A 25 -4.90 14.18 2.78
CA GLY A 25 -5.02 13.30 3.96
C GLY A 25 -4.88 11.80 3.66
N ILE A 26 -4.62 11.44 2.39
CA ILE A 26 -4.35 10.08 1.94
C ILE A 26 -2.86 9.90 1.76
N LEU A 27 -2.32 8.80 2.30
CA LEU A 27 -0.95 8.40 2.01
C LEU A 27 -0.94 7.70 0.66
N VAL A 28 -0.20 8.25 -0.29
CA VAL A 28 0.01 7.63 -1.60
C VAL A 28 1.32 6.87 -1.59
N SER A 29 1.31 5.65 -2.15
CA SER A 29 2.47 4.77 -2.25
C SER A 29 2.67 4.31 -3.68
N TYR A 30 3.88 4.51 -4.20
CA TYR A 30 4.32 3.96 -5.46
C TYR A 30 5.27 2.78 -5.19
N SER A 31 4.79 1.56 -5.44
CA SER A 31 5.54 0.34 -5.11
C SER A 31 6.72 0.12 -6.04
N LYS A 32 7.85 -0.31 -5.46
CA LYS A 32 9.04 -0.76 -6.19
C LYS A 32 8.98 -2.27 -6.42
N SER A 33 9.58 -2.73 -7.52
CA SER A 33 9.64 -4.17 -7.88
C SER A 33 10.84 -4.84 -7.20
N LEU A 34 10.62 -5.40 -6.01
CA LEU A 34 11.59 -6.24 -5.32
C LEU A 34 10.92 -7.29 -4.43
N LEU A 35 11.68 -8.29 -4.01
CA LEU A 35 11.21 -9.30 -3.07
C LEU A 35 10.97 -8.65 -1.70
N ARG A 36 9.74 -8.81 -1.20
CA ARG A 36 9.39 -8.41 0.16
C ARG A 36 9.83 -9.49 1.14
N THR A 37 10.39 -9.08 2.27
CA THR A 37 10.81 -9.93 3.38
C THR A 37 10.25 -9.36 4.69
N VAL A 38 10.22 -10.17 5.74
CA VAL A 38 9.85 -9.68 7.09
C VAL A 38 10.67 -8.45 7.48
N GLU A 39 11.96 -8.45 7.17
CA GLU A 39 12.87 -7.37 7.53
C GLU A 39 12.53 -6.05 6.81
N ASN A 40 12.43 -6.07 5.47
CA ASN A 40 12.17 -4.84 4.74
C ASN A 40 10.73 -4.34 4.91
N ILE A 41 9.77 -5.22 5.19
CA ILE A 41 8.42 -4.81 5.61
C ILE A 41 8.46 -4.20 7.00
N GLY A 42 9.24 -4.74 7.94
CA GLY A 42 9.41 -4.15 9.27
C GLY A 42 9.99 -2.73 9.19
N ARG A 43 11.03 -2.55 8.37
CA ARG A 43 11.62 -1.22 8.11
C ARG A 43 10.61 -0.29 7.42
N ASN A 44 9.80 -0.80 6.50
CA ASN A 44 8.73 -0.02 5.87
C ASN A 44 7.62 0.37 6.86
N VAL A 45 7.22 -0.51 7.77
CA VAL A 45 6.23 -0.22 8.82
C VAL A 45 6.73 0.90 9.72
N ALA A 46 8.01 0.85 10.12
CA ALA A 46 8.63 1.92 10.90
C ALA A 46 8.65 3.25 10.14
N LEU A 47 8.98 3.22 8.84
CA LEU A 47 8.93 4.40 7.98
C LEU A 47 7.52 4.99 7.90
N VAL A 48 6.51 4.16 7.61
CA VAL A 48 5.11 4.60 7.53
C VAL A 48 4.64 5.20 8.85
N LYS A 49 4.95 4.58 9.99
CA LYS A 49 4.64 5.15 11.30
C LYS A 49 5.33 6.50 11.53
N LYS A 50 6.56 6.68 11.06
CA LYS A 50 7.24 7.98 11.13
C LYS A 50 6.52 9.04 10.29
N ILE A 51 6.15 8.69 9.07
CA ILE A 51 5.42 9.57 8.13
C ILE A 51 4.06 9.97 8.70
N THR A 52 3.33 9.03 9.30
CA THR A 52 1.95 9.24 9.75
C THR A 52 1.85 9.62 11.23
N ASN A 53 2.98 9.90 11.90
CA ASN A 53 3.06 10.10 13.35
C ASN A 53 2.32 9.00 14.14
N SER A 54 2.52 7.75 13.72
CA SER A 54 1.91 6.53 14.26
C SER A 54 0.38 6.50 14.23
N THR A 55 -0.26 7.40 13.49
CA THR A 55 -1.70 7.40 13.28
C THR A 55 -2.03 6.62 12.01
N PRO A 56 -2.92 5.63 12.04
CA PRO A 56 -3.36 4.95 10.83
C PRO A 56 -4.06 5.91 9.86
N VAL A 57 -3.76 5.82 8.57
CA VAL A 57 -4.33 6.69 7.51
C VAL A 57 -4.84 5.86 6.33
N PRO A 58 -5.73 6.38 5.47
CA PRO A 58 -6.05 5.72 4.20
C PRO A 58 -4.82 5.63 3.29
N LEU A 59 -4.63 4.48 2.66
CA LEU A 59 -3.55 4.22 1.71
C LEU A 59 -4.07 4.08 0.28
N LEU A 60 -3.54 4.88 -0.63
CA LEU A 60 -3.60 4.64 -2.08
C LEU A 60 -2.29 3.99 -2.52
N ILE A 61 -2.33 2.74 -2.99
CA ILE A 61 -1.14 2.03 -3.45
C ILE A 61 -1.20 1.74 -4.95
N TYR A 62 -0.19 2.21 -5.67
CA TYR A 62 0.09 1.82 -7.04
C TYR A 62 1.04 0.63 -7.03
N LEU A 63 0.54 -0.53 -7.47
CA LEU A 63 1.26 -1.80 -7.38
C LEU A 63 2.20 -1.99 -8.57
N ALA A 64 3.44 -2.39 -8.26
CA ALA A 64 4.38 -2.97 -9.19
C ALA A 64 4.35 -4.50 -9.06
N SER A 65 4.51 -5.21 -10.18
CA SER A 65 4.74 -6.66 -10.15
C SER A 65 6.02 -6.94 -9.37
N SER A 66 5.96 -7.81 -8.36
CA SER A 66 7.10 -8.20 -7.53
C SER A 66 7.10 -9.71 -7.31
N PRO A 67 8.26 -10.32 -6.98
CA PRO A 67 8.33 -11.73 -6.61
C PRO A 67 7.41 -12.07 -5.43
N VAL A 68 6.88 -13.30 -5.43
CA VAL A 68 5.96 -13.76 -4.37
C VAL A 68 6.74 -13.94 -3.05
N PRO A 69 6.34 -13.24 -1.97
CA PRO A 69 6.99 -13.40 -0.67
C PRO A 69 6.65 -14.74 -0.02
N ASP A 70 7.53 -15.18 0.88
CA ASP A 70 7.35 -16.40 1.65
C ASP A 70 6.15 -16.32 2.63
N LYS A 71 5.79 -17.45 3.25
CA LYS A 71 4.65 -17.54 4.16
C LYS A 71 4.78 -16.61 5.37
N ALA A 72 5.95 -16.54 5.99
CA ALA A 72 6.19 -15.73 7.18
C ALA A 72 6.01 -14.23 6.87
N THR A 73 6.54 -13.80 5.74
CA THR A 73 6.45 -12.44 5.23
C THR A 73 5.01 -12.03 4.93
N ARG A 74 4.22 -12.93 4.31
CA ARG A 74 2.79 -12.68 4.05
C ARG A 74 2.00 -12.52 5.35
N GLN A 75 2.24 -13.42 6.30
CA GLN A 75 1.58 -13.36 7.62
C GLN A 75 1.93 -12.08 8.36
N PHE A 76 3.22 -11.73 8.39
CA PHE A 76 3.69 -10.49 8.99
C PHE A 76 3.05 -9.27 8.33
N SER A 77 3.07 -9.20 7.00
CA SER A 77 2.44 -8.10 6.24
C SER A 77 0.98 -7.92 6.61
N ALA A 78 0.18 -9.00 6.61
CA ALA A 78 -1.24 -8.95 6.92
C ALA A 78 -1.51 -8.46 8.35
N GLN A 79 -0.67 -8.85 9.32
CA GLN A 79 -0.78 -8.39 10.72
C GLN A 79 -0.45 -6.91 10.89
N GLN A 80 0.45 -6.35 10.07
CA GLN A 80 0.84 -4.95 10.18
C GLN A 80 -0.17 -3.99 9.55
N LEU A 81 -0.96 -4.43 8.56
CA LEU A 81 -1.94 -3.58 7.86
C LEU A 81 -2.85 -2.75 8.79
N PRO A 82 -3.58 -3.34 9.75
CA PRO A 82 -4.47 -2.57 10.63
C PRO A 82 -3.71 -1.66 11.61
N VAL A 83 -2.40 -1.87 11.79
CA VAL A 83 -1.57 -1.05 12.67
C VAL A 83 -1.17 0.27 12.00
N ILE A 84 -1.10 0.30 10.67
CA ILE A 84 -0.59 1.46 9.93
C ILE A 84 -1.61 2.08 8.97
N TYR A 85 -2.69 1.39 8.62
CA TYR A 85 -3.68 1.88 7.67
C TYR A 85 -5.12 1.72 8.16
N LYS A 86 -5.97 2.71 7.84
CA LYS A 86 -7.43 2.66 8.07
C LYS A 86 -8.15 1.88 6.96
N ALA A 87 -7.73 2.10 5.72
CA ALA A 87 -8.29 1.49 4.50
C ALA A 87 -7.22 1.47 3.40
N MET A 88 -7.39 0.61 2.40
CA MET A 88 -6.45 0.50 1.29
C MET A 88 -7.14 0.43 -0.08
N ALA A 89 -6.78 1.33 -0.99
CA ALA A 89 -7.15 1.25 -2.39
C ALA A 89 -5.93 0.85 -3.24
N MET A 90 -6.07 -0.24 -4.00
CA MET A 90 -5.00 -0.76 -4.86
C MET A 90 -5.27 -0.43 -6.32
N VAL A 91 -4.34 0.27 -6.96
CA VAL A 91 -4.31 0.52 -8.40
C VAL A 91 -3.25 -0.38 -9.02
N SER A 92 -3.64 -1.19 -10.01
CA SER A 92 -2.73 -2.15 -10.64
C SER A 92 -3.16 -2.53 -12.05
N LYS A 93 -2.28 -3.26 -12.76
CA LYS A 93 -2.67 -3.96 -13.99
C LYS A 93 -3.78 -4.98 -13.69
N PRO A 94 -4.68 -5.27 -14.66
CA PRO A 94 -5.69 -6.30 -14.50
C PRO A 94 -5.11 -7.62 -13.97
N GLY A 95 -5.78 -8.22 -12.98
CA GLY A 95 -5.37 -9.49 -12.37
C GLY A 95 -4.33 -9.38 -11.24
N LEU A 96 -3.44 -8.38 -11.25
CA LEU A 96 -2.35 -8.30 -10.25
C LEU A 96 -2.86 -8.07 -8.83
N ALA A 97 -3.76 -7.09 -8.61
CA ALA A 97 -4.30 -6.86 -7.28
C ALA A 97 -5.09 -8.08 -6.75
N LYS A 98 -5.87 -8.75 -7.61
CA LYS A 98 -6.59 -9.99 -7.23
C LYS A 98 -5.61 -11.10 -6.83
N PHE A 99 -4.53 -11.27 -7.58
CA PHE A 99 -3.47 -12.22 -7.27
C PHE A 99 -2.82 -11.92 -5.91
N ILE A 100 -2.46 -10.66 -5.64
CA ILE A 100 -1.87 -10.24 -4.36
C ILE A 100 -2.85 -10.45 -3.20
N MET A 101 -4.13 -10.13 -3.38
CA MET A 101 -5.17 -10.36 -2.37
C MET A 101 -5.30 -11.86 -2.04
N ASN A 102 -5.28 -12.73 -3.04
CA ASN A 102 -5.32 -14.18 -2.84
C ASN A 102 -4.07 -14.70 -2.11
N ILE A 103 -2.89 -14.14 -2.42
CA ILE A 103 -1.64 -14.48 -1.75
C ILE A 103 -1.66 -14.06 -0.28
N LEU A 104 -2.10 -12.84 -0.01
CA LEU A 104 -2.00 -12.22 1.30
C LEU A 104 -3.11 -12.71 2.25
N PHE A 105 -4.33 -12.92 1.73
CA PHE A 105 -5.50 -13.25 2.55
C PHE A 105 -6.13 -14.60 2.22
N SER A 106 -5.81 -15.20 1.07
CA SER A 106 -6.48 -16.43 0.61
C SER A 106 -8.02 -16.24 0.62
N LEU A 107 -8.75 -16.99 1.45
CA LEU A 107 -10.20 -16.87 1.64
C LEU A 107 -10.61 -16.06 2.88
N LYS A 108 -9.65 -15.54 3.64
CA LYS A 108 -9.92 -14.75 4.84
C LYS A 108 -10.30 -13.33 4.46
N GLN A 109 -11.17 -12.71 5.26
CA GLN A 109 -11.46 -11.29 5.11
C GLN A 109 -10.22 -10.46 5.48
N PRO A 110 -9.90 -9.40 4.71
CA PRO A 110 -8.86 -8.47 5.09
C PRO A 110 -9.17 -7.77 6.43
N PRO A 111 -8.15 -7.44 7.23
CA PRO A 111 -8.34 -6.79 8.53
C PRO A 111 -8.77 -5.32 8.44
N ILE A 112 -8.75 -4.74 7.23
CA ILE A 112 -9.15 -3.36 6.94
C ILE A 112 -9.99 -3.34 5.65
N PRO A 113 -10.84 -2.32 5.41
CA PRO A 113 -11.47 -2.12 4.11
C PRO A 113 -10.44 -2.06 2.99
N MET A 114 -10.58 -2.92 1.98
CA MET A 114 -9.69 -2.95 0.82
C MET A 114 -10.50 -2.99 -0.47
N LYS A 115 -10.08 -2.22 -1.48
CA LYS A 115 -10.71 -2.23 -2.81
C LYS A 115 -9.69 -2.04 -3.92
N THR A 116 -9.95 -2.67 -5.07
CA THR A 116 -9.08 -2.61 -6.25
C THR A 116 -9.68 -1.70 -7.32
N PHE A 117 -8.85 -0.92 -7.98
CA PHE A 117 -9.25 0.04 -9.01
C PHE A 117 -8.34 -0.05 -10.23
N SER A 118 -8.86 0.42 -11.37
CA SER A 118 -8.10 0.56 -12.62
C SER A 118 -7.42 1.92 -12.75
N ASN A 119 -7.84 2.93 -11.97
CA ASN A 119 -7.31 4.29 -11.99
C ASN A 119 -7.26 4.91 -10.58
N GLY A 120 -6.35 5.85 -10.39
CA GLY A 120 -6.11 6.56 -9.14
C GLY A 120 -7.23 7.50 -8.72
N ALA A 121 -7.91 8.13 -9.68
CA ALA A 121 -8.99 9.08 -9.37
C ALA A 121 -10.16 8.39 -8.63
N ALA A 122 -10.66 7.28 -9.15
CA ALA A 122 -11.72 6.49 -8.51
C ALA A 122 -11.27 5.89 -7.18
N ALA A 123 -10.00 5.48 -7.10
CA ALA A 123 -9.41 4.95 -5.87
C ALA A 123 -9.35 6.02 -4.77
N LYS A 124 -8.90 7.23 -5.11
CA LYS A 124 -8.85 8.38 -4.20
C LYS A 124 -10.25 8.78 -3.75
N GLU A 125 -11.21 8.86 -4.67
CA GLU A 125 -12.59 9.22 -4.33
C GLU A 125 -13.19 8.25 -3.31
N TRP A 126 -12.96 6.95 -3.49
CA TRP A 126 -13.37 5.95 -2.50
C TRP A 126 -12.65 6.10 -1.16
N LEU A 127 -11.38 6.52 -1.14
CA LEU A 127 -10.62 6.70 0.11
C LEU A 127 -11.02 7.92 0.93
N LYS A 128 -11.62 8.95 0.33
CA LYS A 128 -12.01 10.19 1.02
C LYS A 128 -12.93 9.95 2.22
N GLN A 129 -13.75 8.90 2.19
CA GLN A 129 -14.62 8.53 3.32
C GLN A 129 -13.86 8.03 4.57
N PHE A 130 -12.55 7.79 4.46
CA PHE A 130 -11.69 7.26 5.53
C PHE A 130 -10.64 8.25 6.02
N VAL A 131 -10.59 9.48 5.49
CA VAL A 131 -9.67 10.54 5.91
C VAL A 131 -10.04 10.97 7.34
#